data_AF-G2XCL0-F1
#
_entry.id   AF-G2XCL0-F1
#
_cell.length_a   1.000
_cell.length_b   1.000
_cell.length_c   1.000
_cell.angle_alpha   90.00
_cell.angle_beta   90.00
_cell.angle_gamma   90.00
#
_symmetry.space_group_name_H-M   'P 1'
#
loop_
_entity.id
_entity.type
_entity.pdbx_description
1 polymer ?
#
loop_
_entity_poly.entity_id
_entity_poly.type
_entity_poly.pdbx_seq_one_letter_code
_entity_poly.pdbx_strand_id
1 'polypeptide(L)'
;MAGPPPNPLYPTQFRSKFGPKYHYKPSVAGLNFTQLSRIGVKLGAFGGVALFGVIFIASNVPRLRRDVLQNVPVIGGLFVKEPLPASDNPF
;
A
#
# COMPACT_ATOMS: atom_id res chain seq x y z
N MET A 1 10.92 22.72 -21.44
CA MET A 1 11.92 23.55 -22.14
C MET A 1 11.37 23.87 -23.51
N ALA A 2 10.86 25.09 -23.72
CA ALA A 2 10.50 25.57 -25.04
C ALA A 2 11.80 25.67 -25.87
N GLY A 3 11.80 25.09 -27.07
CA GLY A 3 12.97 25.12 -27.96
C GLY A 3 13.31 26.54 -28.41
N PRO A 4 14.52 26.75 -28.97
CA PRO A 4 14.92 28.05 -29.50
C PRO A 4 13.95 28.52 -30.60
N PRO A 5 13.78 29.85 -30.77
CA PRO A 5 12.93 30.40 -31.82
C PRO A 5 13.38 29.91 -33.20
N PRO A 6 12.45 29.64 -34.13
CA PRO A 6 12.78 29.09 -35.44
C PRO A 6 13.69 30.07 -36.20
N ASN A 7 14.93 29.66 -36.45
CA ASN A 7 15.89 30.43 -37.22
C ASN A 7 15.64 30.14 -38.72
N PRO A 8 15.35 31.14 -39.57
CA PRO A 8 14.97 30.91 -40.97
C PRO A 8 16.07 30.24 -41.82
N LEU A 9 17.32 30.24 -41.34
CA LEU A 9 18.46 29.60 -42.01
C LEU A 9 18.65 28.11 -41.67
N TYR A 10 17.90 27.60 -40.69
CA TYR A 10 17.94 26.19 -40.30
C TYR A 10 16.51 25.64 -40.24
N PRO A 11 16.02 24.96 -41.29
CA PRO A 11 14.71 24.35 -41.24
C PRO A 11 14.64 23.39 -40.05
N THR A 12 13.54 23.49 -39.30
CA THR A 12 13.26 22.65 -38.13
C THR A 12 13.56 21.19 -38.45
N GLN A 13 14.48 20.59 -37.71
CA GLN A 13 14.93 19.19 -37.87
C GLN A 13 13.75 18.27 -38.18
N PHE A 14 13.75 17.61 -39.35
CA PHE A 14 12.66 16.70 -39.76
C PHE A 14 12.53 15.56 -38.75
N ARG A 15 11.40 15.51 -38.04
CA ARG A 15 11.07 14.41 -37.12
C ARG A 15 10.18 13.41 -37.87
N SER A 16 10.66 12.18 -38.04
CA SER A 16 9.89 11.14 -38.74
C SER A 16 8.61 10.80 -37.97
N LYS A 17 7.48 10.70 -38.69
CA LYS A 17 6.17 10.36 -38.10
C LYS A 17 6.14 8.93 -37.52
N PHE A 18 6.98 8.05 -38.06
CA PHE A 18 7.02 6.62 -37.73
C PHE A 18 8.08 6.26 -36.68
N GLY A 19 8.86 7.23 -36.18
CA GLY A 19 9.85 6.98 -35.14
C GLY A 19 9.23 6.87 -33.74
N PRO A 20 9.81 6.04 -32.84
CA PRO A 20 9.39 6.01 -31.44
C PRO A 20 9.59 7.38 -30.78
N LYS A 21 8.49 7.94 -30.25
CA LYS A 21 8.50 9.21 -29.51
C LYS A 21 8.92 8.98 -28.06
N TYR A 22 10.21 9.04 -27.80
CA TYR A 22 10.74 8.95 -26.44
C TYR A 22 10.36 10.20 -25.63
N HIS A 23 9.71 9.97 -24.49
CA HIS A 23 9.46 11.00 -23.49
C HIS A 23 10.29 10.67 -22.26
N TYR A 24 11.04 11.66 -21.76
CA TYR A 24 11.78 11.49 -20.51
C TYR A 24 10.79 11.25 -19.37
N LYS A 25 10.93 10.11 -18.69
CA LYS A 25 10.20 9.82 -17.46
C LYS A 25 11.13 10.12 -16.29
N PRO A 26 10.80 11.09 -15.41
CA PRO A 26 11.62 11.32 -14.24
C PRO A 26 11.62 10.07 -13.35
N SER A 27 12.81 9.64 -12.96
CA SER A 27 13.02 8.52 -12.05
C SER A 27 14.06 8.91 -11.01
N VAL A 28 13.82 8.60 -9.75
CA VAL A 28 14.77 8.81 -8.65
C VAL A 28 15.40 7.46 -8.34
N ALA A 29 16.74 7.38 -8.40
CA ALA A 29 17.49 6.13 -8.20
C ALA A 29 17.00 4.96 -9.09
N GLY A 30 16.49 5.25 -10.29
CA GLY A 30 15.95 4.25 -11.22
C GLY A 30 14.50 3.82 -10.96
N LEU A 31 13.85 4.35 -9.92
CA LEU A 31 12.43 4.12 -9.63
C LEU A 31 11.57 5.22 -10.22
N ASN A 32 10.65 4.84 -11.10
CA ASN A 32 9.60 5.72 -11.60
C ASN A 32 8.30 5.54 -10.79
N PHE A 33 7.40 6.51 -10.89
CA PHE A 33 6.13 6.49 -10.17
C PHE A 33 5.25 5.26 -10.48
N THR A 34 5.26 4.79 -11.74
CA THR A 34 4.52 3.59 -12.17
C THR A 34 5.07 2.31 -11.55
N GLN A 35 6.38 2.22 -11.31
CA GLN A 35 7.01 1.11 -10.63
C GLN A 35 6.68 1.15 -9.14
N LEU A 36 6.77 2.33 -8.53
CA LEU A 36 6.44 2.52 -7.12
C LEU A 36 4.98 2.14 -6.83
N SER A 37 4.03 2.55 -7.68
CA SER A 37 2.62 2.19 -7.49
C SER A 37 2.40 0.67 -7.60
N ARG A 38 3.01 0.01 -8.59
CA ARG A 38 2.93 -1.45 -8.75
C ARG A 38 3.52 -2.19 -7.55
N ILE A 39 4.67 -1.75 -7.06
CA ILE A 39 5.32 -2.33 -5.88
C ILE A 39 4.45 -2.07 -4.65
N GLY A 40 3.94 -0.86 -4.48
CA GLY A 40 3.08 -0.48 -3.36
C GLY A 40 1.81 -1.32 -3.28
N VAL A 41 1.12 -1.56 -4.40
CA VAL A 41 -0.07 -2.43 -4.42
C VAL A 41 0.28 -3.86 -4.01
N LYS A 42 1.36 -4.43 -4.55
CA LYS A 42 1.81 -5.78 -4.18
C LYS A 42 2.19 -5.87 -2.71
N LEU A 43 2.97 -4.90 -2.22
CA LEU A 43 3.39 -4.83 -0.83
C LEU A 43 2.18 -4.68 0.11
N GLY A 44 1.18 -3.88 -0.27
CA GLY A 44 -0.07 -3.74 0.48
C GLY A 44 -0.83 -5.05 0.58
N ALA A 45 -0.94 -5.81 -0.52
CA ALA A 45 -1.58 -7.13 -0.52
C ALA A 45 -0.84 -8.13 0.39
N PHE A 46 0.49 -8.25 0.24
CA PHE A 46 1.28 -9.13 1.10
C PHE A 46 1.28 -8.68 2.57
N GLY A 47 1.37 -7.38 2.82
CA GLY A 47 1.32 -6.80 4.15
C GLY A 47 -0.02 -7.04 4.84
N GLY A 48 -1.14 -6.94 4.12
CA GLY A 48 -2.46 -7.25 4.64
C GLY A 48 -2.60 -8.70 5.09
N VAL A 49 -2.15 -9.66 4.27
CA VAL A 49 -2.19 -11.09 4.61
C VAL A 49 -1.24 -11.41 5.76
N ALA A 50 -0.03 -10.85 5.73
CA ALA A 50 0.94 -11.04 6.81
C ALA A 50 0.44 -10.49 8.15
N LEU A 51 -0.12 -9.26 8.14
CA LEU A 51 -0.72 -8.65 9.33
C LEU A 51 -1.87 -9.49 9.87
N PHE A 52 -2.76 -9.95 8.99
CA PHE A 52 -3.85 -10.85 9.37
C PHE A 52 -3.30 -12.14 10.01
N GLY A 53 -2.27 -12.75 9.42
CA GLY A 53 -1.63 -13.95 9.97
C GLY A 53 -1.03 -13.74 11.36
N VAL A 54 -0.35 -12.61 11.58
CA VAL A 54 0.19 -12.25 12.91
C VAL A 54 -0.93 -12.06 13.93
N ILE A 55 -1.99 -11.34 13.58
CA ILE A 55 -3.15 -11.13 14.45
C ILE A 55 -3.83 -12.47 14.79
N PHE A 56 -3.94 -13.36 13.81
CA PHE A 56 -4.55 -14.67 13.97
C PHE A 56 -3.76 -15.56 14.96
N ILE A 57 -2.44 -15.65 14.78
CA ILE A 57 -1.56 -16.43 15.68
C ILE A 57 -1.56 -15.81 17.10
N ALA A 58 -1.56 -14.48 17.20
CA ALA A 58 -1.54 -13.75 18.46
C ALA A 58 -2.93 -13.50 19.08
N SER A 59 -3.99 -14.12 18.57
CA SER A 59 -5.38 -13.91 19.01
C SER A 59 -5.62 -14.24 20.50
N ASN A 60 -4.80 -15.11 21.10
CA ASN A 60 -4.84 -15.45 22.52
C ASN A 60 -4.20 -14.40 23.45
N VAL A 61 -3.50 -13.40 22.91
CA VAL A 61 -2.90 -12.34 23.71
C VAL A 61 -4.01 -11.41 24.23
N PRO A 62 -4.19 -11.26 25.56
CA PRO A 62 -5.35 -10.54 26.12
C PRO A 62 -5.45 -9.08 25.66
N ARG A 63 -4.31 -8.41 25.46
CA ARG A 63 -4.24 -7.01 25.01
C ARG A 63 -4.68 -6.89 23.55
N LEU A 64 -4.13 -7.73 22.67
CA LEU A 64 -4.48 -7.72 21.24
C LEU A 64 -5.97 -8.01 21.01
N ARG A 65 -6.53 -8.95 21.79
CA ARG A 65 -7.95 -9.27 21.71
C ARG A 65 -8.84 -8.09 22.08
N ARG A 66 -8.54 -7.40 23.18
CA ARG A 66 -9.33 -6.24 23.65
C ARG A 66 -9.16 -5.01 22.77
N ASP A 67 -7.93 -4.73 22.33
CA ASP A 67 -7.61 -3.48 21.64
C ASP A 67 -7.87 -3.56 20.12
N VAL A 68 -7.73 -4.74 19.51
CA VAL A 68 -7.88 -4.91 18.06
C VAL A 68 -9.13 -5.72 17.73
N LEU A 69 -9.20 -6.97 18.20
CA LEU A 69 -10.24 -7.90 17.74
C LEU A 69 -11.65 -7.53 18.24
N GLN A 70 -11.79 -7.06 19.47
CA GLN A 70 -13.08 -6.63 20.04
C GLN A 70 -13.59 -5.30 19.46
N ASN A 71 -12.70 -4.48 18.88
CA ASN A 71 -13.05 -3.20 18.26
C ASN A 71 -13.48 -3.34 16.78
N VAL A 72 -13.44 -4.55 16.21
CA VAL A 72 -13.92 -4.78 14.84
C VAL A 72 -15.45 -4.79 14.83
N PRO A 73 -16.11 -3.89 14.08
CA PRO A 73 -17.57 -3.92 13.97
C PRO A 73 -18.00 -5.28 13.37
N VAL A 74 -19.13 -5.82 13.82
CA VAL A 74 -19.68 -7.14 13.47
C VAL A 74 -19.06 -8.34 14.21
N ILE A 75 -17.75 -8.54 14.16
CA ILE A 75 -17.12 -9.76 14.72
C ILE A 75 -16.55 -9.59 16.13
N GLY A 76 -16.43 -8.35 16.62
CA GLY A 76 -15.80 -8.07 17.92
C GLY A 76 -16.47 -8.76 19.12
N GLY A 77 -17.79 -8.95 19.05
CA GLY A 77 -18.57 -9.66 20.07
C GLY A 77 -18.15 -11.12 20.26
N LEU A 78 -17.67 -11.79 19.21
CA LEU A 78 -17.20 -13.18 19.28
C LEU A 78 -15.92 -13.34 20.13
N PHE A 79 -15.18 -12.25 20.30
CA PHE A 79 -13.93 -12.23 21.06
C PHE A 79 -14.09 -11.69 22.49
N VAL A 80 -15.32 -11.34 22.90
CA VAL A 80 -15.62 -10.95 24.28
C VAL A 80 -15.62 -12.21 25.13
N LYS A 81 -14.69 -12.30 26.09
CA LYS A 81 -14.76 -13.34 27.11
C LYS A 81 -15.86 -12.92 28.07
N GLU A 82 -16.91 -13.72 28.16
CA GLU A 82 -17.94 -13.52 29.17
C GLU A 82 -17.28 -13.47 30.54
N PRO A 83 -17.55 -12.44 31.34
CA PRO A 83 -17.09 -12.41 32.72
C PRO A 83 -17.75 -13.58 33.45
N LEU A 84 -16.95 -14.53 33.92
CA LEU A 84 -17.42 -15.55 34.84
C LEU A 84 -18.08 -14.84 36.04
N PRO A 85 -19.22 -15.34 36.55
CA PRO A 85 -19.81 -14.77 37.75
C PRO A 85 -18.76 -14.79 38.86
N ALA A 86 -18.57 -13.65 39.55
CA ALA A 86 -17.55 -13.49 40.60
C ALA A 86 -17.69 -14.52 41.74
N SER A 87 -18.84 -15.20 41.83
CA SER A 87 -19.09 -16.30 42.77
C SER A 87 -18.39 -17.61 42.44
N ASP A 88 -17.99 -17.84 41.17
CA ASP A 88 -17.35 -19.09 40.70
C ASP A 88 -15.84 -18.94 40.46
N ASN A 89 -15.29 -17.77 40.79
CA ASN A 89 -13.89 -17.48 40.60
C ASN A 89 -13.18 -17.35 41.96
N PRO A 90 -12.22 -18.25 42.28
CA PRO A 90 -11.42 -18.11 43.50
C PRO A 90 -10.37 -16.97 43.46
N PHE A 91 -10.26 -16.21 42.36
CA PHE A 91 -9.35 -15.04 42.20
C PHE A 91 -9.94 -13.88 41.39
#